data_AF-A0AB35IS48-F1
#
_entry.id   AF-A0AB35IS48-F1
#
_cell.length_a   1.000
_cell.length_b   1.000
_cell.length_c   1.000
_cell.angle_alpha   90.00
_cell.angle_beta   90.00
_cell.angle_gamma   90.00
#
_symmetry.space_group_name_H-M   'P 1'
#
loop_
_entity.id
_entity.type
_entity.pdbx_description
1 polymer ?
#
loop_
_entity_poly.entity_id
_entity_poly.type
_entity_poly.pdbx_seq_one_letter_code
_entity_poly.pdbx_strand_id
1 'polypeptide(L)'
;MRKYKSFLKILFTLSISIFLVLNNFINVSAFTSNLTWGQEIYYPSWLGNWSTKMCYINGSLAYCLESSKDTPPEGQYANSVIDTNEALLKVLYYGYGGPGDVFKDDQVTNDTNKYLYTHIMASYAYSGDIYGGKNWDDLLANGIGLKWRYEQIQSMPVPTNEFNFSKSSLNAYYENGQQRTEEIKLNANNDVVVNIPLQDGVELHNLTKGTVNTGIVSVNGGETFYLSTTLEKREDYSSGNLNGKNLVKYAPLVIRSGGNYQDEGTLTTVQDPVTINLNINWLDGSQININKIDNYGENISNAKFDLLQWNKTTSQYEKLREFSYNSVNKLYESDFLEKTDLNEGKFKVEETVPDGYTASSRYEQEFTLDGYIDRSVFTAVIEGKEVNVKLSSTLADNHYIKYEVTGVPDNVTLIKFPTWSVAGGQDDIDWVNLTKESDGVWRANKQMPESGQYVIHIYYNTAVQENLYSHAVNFWPSDTTINVVNNRIMGKISVDKLDYHAGEKLA
;
A
#
# COMPACT_ATOMS: atom_id res chain seq x y z
N MET A 1 -28.94 0.26 -47.69
CA MET A 1 -28.05 -0.92 -47.53
C MET A 1 -27.02 -0.85 -46.36
N ARG A 2 -27.11 0.12 -45.42
CA ARG A 2 -26.18 0.21 -44.26
C ARG A 2 -26.83 0.00 -42.88
N LYS A 3 -28.17 0.04 -42.77
CA LYS A 3 -28.91 -0.25 -41.52
C LYS A 3 -29.34 -1.71 -41.32
N TYR A 4 -29.22 -2.56 -42.34
CA TYR A 4 -29.62 -3.99 -42.27
C TYR A 4 -28.48 -4.94 -41.85
N LYS A 5 -27.20 -4.49 -41.89
CA LYS A 5 -26.04 -5.30 -41.50
C LYS A 5 -25.76 -5.33 -40.00
N SER A 6 -26.32 -4.39 -39.22
CA SER A 6 -26.13 -4.34 -37.76
C SER A 6 -27.13 -5.22 -37.02
N PHE A 7 -28.36 -5.36 -37.52
CA PHE A 7 -29.38 -6.22 -36.92
C PHE A 7 -29.10 -7.71 -37.14
N LEU A 8 -28.48 -8.08 -38.27
CA LEU A 8 -28.16 -9.47 -38.59
C LEU A 8 -26.98 -10.03 -37.78
N LYS A 9 -26.07 -9.17 -37.28
CA LYS A 9 -24.97 -9.60 -36.39
C LYS A 9 -25.43 -9.80 -34.94
N ILE A 10 -26.44 -9.06 -34.48
CA ILE A 10 -26.99 -9.17 -33.12
C ILE A 10 -27.92 -10.40 -33.00
N LEU A 11 -28.61 -10.82 -34.07
CA LEU A 11 -29.41 -12.05 -34.07
C LEU A 11 -28.57 -13.33 -34.15
N PHE A 12 -27.34 -13.26 -34.68
CA PHE A 12 -26.43 -14.43 -34.81
C PHE A 12 -25.58 -14.67 -33.54
N THR A 13 -25.35 -13.65 -32.71
CA THR A 13 -24.69 -13.82 -31.40
C THR A 13 -25.65 -14.19 -30.28
N LEU A 14 -26.97 -13.98 -30.43
CA LEU A 14 -27.96 -14.42 -29.44
C LEU A 14 -28.42 -15.88 -29.62
N SER A 15 -28.20 -16.48 -30.80
CA SER A 15 -28.64 -17.84 -31.14
C SER A 15 -27.54 -18.91 -30.98
N ILE A 16 -26.27 -18.51 -30.81
CA ILE A 16 -25.15 -19.42 -30.49
C ILE A 16 -24.98 -19.59 -28.97
N SER A 17 -25.59 -18.71 -28.16
CA SER A 17 -25.54 -18.77 -26.68
C SER A 17 -26.66 -19.60 -26.05
N ILE A 18 -27.60 -20.12 -26.84
CA ILE A 18 -28.76 -20.92 -26.38
C ILE A 18 -28.70 -22.38 -26.87
N PHE A 19 -27.65 -22.76 -27.60
CA PHE A 19 -27.47 -24.12 -28.14
C PHE A 19 -26.28 -24.91 -27.55
N LEU A 20 -25.92 -24.62 -26.29
CA LEU A 20 -24.99 -25.44 -25.47
C LEU A 20 -25.59 -25.86 -24.12
N VAL A 21 -26.92 -25.76 -23.96
CA VAL A 21 -27.64 -26.39 -22.85
C VAL A 21 -28.27 -27.69 -23.36
N LEU A 22 -27.41 -28.66 -23.67
CA LEU A 22 -27.82 -30.05 -23.88
C LEU A 22 -27.09 -30.92 -22.86
N ASN A 23 -27.85 -31.29 -21.84
CA ASN A 23 -27.73 -32.52 -21.07
C ASN A 23 -26.37 -32.81 -20.42
N ASN A 24 -26.06 -32.10 -19.33
CA ASN A 24 -25.55 -32.80 -18.17
C ASN A 24 -26.75 -33.40 -17.42
N PHE A 25 -27.25 -34.54 -17.91
CA PHE A 25 -27.82 -35.49 -16.97
C PHE A 25 -26.63 -35.92 -16.11
N ILE A 26 -26.47 -35.26 -14.97
CA ILE A 26 -25.67 -35.82 -13.89
C ILE A 26 -26.35 -37.16 -13.62
N ASN A 27 -25.70 -38.26 -14.00
CA ASN A 27 -25.96 -39.50 -13.30
C ASN A 27 -25.66 -39.17 -11.84
N VAL A 28 -26.68 -38.87 -11.05
CA VAL A 28 -26.57 -38.81 -9.61
C VAL A 28 -26.34 -40.26 -9.21
N SER A 29 -25.09 -40.71 -9.30
CA SER A 29 -24.64 -41.83 -8.51
C SER A 29 -24.87 -41.40 -7.07
N ALA A 30 -25.96 -41.88 -6.47
CA ALA A 30 -26.20 -41.71 -5.05
C ALA A 30 -24.93 -42.21 -4.35
N PHE A 31 -24.25 -41.32 -3.63
CA PHE A 31 -23.10 -41.73 -2.84
C PHE A 31 -23.62 -42.74 -1.82
N THR A 32 -23.04 -43.94 -1.83
CA THR A 32 -23.36 -44.98 -0.86
C THR A 32 -22.29 -45.00 0.21
N SER A 33 -22.71 -45.25 1.45
CA SER A 33 -21.80 -45.53 2.55
C SER A 33 -22.00 -46.95 3.06
N ASN A 34 -20.90 -47.55 3.51
CA ASN A 34 -20.91 -48.85 4.16
C ASN A 34 -21.27 -48.70 5.63
N LEU A 35 -22.33 -49.35 6.07
CA LEU A 35 -22.65 -49.53 7.49
C LEU A 35 -22.11 -50.88 7.97
N THR A 36 -21.36 -50.86 9.07
CA THR A 36 -20.92 -52.06 9.79
C THR A 36 -21.26 -51.95 11.27
N TRP A 37 -21.46 -53.10 11.92
CA TRP A 37 -21.72 -53.20 13.34
C TRP A 37 -20.44 -53.48 14.13
N GLY A 38 -20.41 -52.97 15.35
CA GLY A 38 -19.47 -53.33 16.40
C GLY A 38 -20.19 -54.05 17.52
N GLN A 39 -19.87 -53.66 18.76
CA GLN A 39 -20.43 -54.26 19.97
C GLN A 39 -21.93 -53.94 20.12
N GLU A 40 -22.72 -54.92 20.54
CA GLU A 40 -24.09 -54.72 21.00
C GLU A 40 -24.10 -54.15 22.43
N ILE A 41 -24.89 -53.11 22.63
CA ILE A 41 -24.95 -52.30 23.84
C ILE A 41 -26.37 -52.37 24.39
N TYR A 42 -26.52 -52.99 25.56
CA TYR A 42 -27.79 -53.00 26.28
C TYR A 42 -27.94 -51.73 27.09
N TYR A 43 -29.15 -51.16 27.05
CA TYR A 43 -29.50 -50.05 27.91
C TYR A 43 -29.48 -50.54 29.36
N PRO A 44 -29.01 -49.71 30.31
CA PRO A 44 -29.18 -49.99 31.72
C PRO A 44 -30.64 -50.37 32.03
N SER A 45 -30.85 -51.39 32.88
CA SER A 45 -32.18 -51.98 33.12
C SER A 45 -33.25 -50.99 33.57
N TRP A 46 -32.84 -49.89 34.22
CA TRP A 46 -33.71 -48.81 34.68
C TRP A 46 -34.12 -47.83 33.55
N LEU A 47 -33.46 -47.88 32.38
CA LEU A 47 -33.93 -47.27 31.13
C LEU A 47 -34.83 -48.22 30.31
N GLY A 48 -35.09 -49.43 30.80
CA GLY A 48 -35.94 -50.43 30.16
C GLY A 48 -35.16 -51.49 29.38
N ASN A 49 -35.89 -52.36 28.69
CA ASN A 49 -35.32 -53.49 27.96
C ASN A 49 -35.06 -53.12 26.49
N TRP A 50 -34.09 -52.24 26.28
CA TRP A 50 -33.67 -51.75 24.95
C TRP A 50 -32.21 -52.12 24.69
N SER A 51 -31.84 -52.19 23.42
CA SER A 51 -30.47 -52.42 22.97
C SER A 51 -30.18 -51.59 21.73
N THR A 52 -28.94 -51.20 21.56
CA THR A 52 -28.41 -50.57 20.35
C THR A 52 -27.13 -51.29 19.93
N LYS A 53 -26.64 -51.02 18.72
CA LYS A 53 -25.32 -51.45 18.29
C LYS A 53 -24.41 -50.25 18.13
N MET A 54 -23.14 -50.45 18.44
CA MET A 54 -22.11 -49.51 18.05
C MET A 54 -21.95 -49.58 16.53
N CYS A 55 -22.32 -48.53 15.81
CA CYS A 55 -22.34 -48.54 14.35
C CYS A 55 -21.12 -47.80 13.79
N TYR A 56 -20.75 -48.14 12.56
CA TYR A 56 -19.70 -47.43 11.83
C TYR A 56 -20.15 -47.19 10.39
N ILE A 57 -20.00 -45.94 9.94
CA ILE A 57 -20.25 -45.53 8.56
C ILE A 57 -18.89 -45.27 7.92
N ASN A 58 -18.52 -46.08 6.92
CA ASN A 58 -17.20 -46.04 6.27
C ASN A 58 -16.01 -46.16 7.26
N GLY A 59 -16.21 -46.88 8.37
CA GLY A 59 -15.22 -47.05 9.43
C GLY A 59 -15.20 -45.94 10.49
N SER A 60 -15.93 -44.84 10.30
CA SER A 60 -16.12 -43.79 11.30
C SER A 60 -17.25 -44.14 12.27
N LEU A 61 -17.05 -43.87 13.57
CA LEU A 61 -18.07 -44.11 14.60
C LEU A 61 -19.37 -43.39 14.23
N ALA A 62 -20.48 -44.12 14.28
CA ALA A 62 -21.79 -43.64 13.91
C ALA A 62 -22.80 -43.91 15.03
N TYR A 63 -23.87 -43.13 15.02
CA TYR A 63 -24.90 -43.11 16.03
C TYR A 63 -26.28 -43.21 15.39
N CYS A 64 -27.15 -43.97 16.02
CA CYS A 64 -28.56 -43.96 15.68
C CYS A 64 -29.14 -42.56 15.87
N LEU A 65 -30.02 -42.19 14.97
CA LEU A 65 -30.72 -40.92 14.98
C LEU A 65 -32.22 -41.05 15.32
N GLU A 66 -32.69 -42.26 15.57
CA GLU A 66 -34.08 -42.60 15.90
C GLU A 66 -34.11 -43.80 16.86
N SER A 67 -33.68 -43.58 18.10
CA SER A 67 -33.41 -44.61 19.13
C SER A 67 -34.56 -45.55 19.49
N SER A 68 -35.79 -45.24 19.08
CA SER A 68 -36.98 -46.08 19.23
C SER A 68 -37.19 -47.09 18.10
N LYS A 69 -36.35 -47.09 17.06
CA LYS A 69 -36.41 -47.98 15.90
C LYS A 69 -35.34 -49.07 15.93
N ASP A 70 -35.49 -50.07 15.07
CA ASP A 70 -34.52 -51.17 14.97
C ASP A 70 -33.24 -50.72 14.26
N THR A 71 -32.08 -51.23 14.69
CA THR A 71 -30.81 -51.01 13.98
C THR A 71 -30.85 -51.64 12.59
N PRO A 72 -30.54 -50.89 11.51
CA PRO A 72 -30.49 -51.44 10.16
C PRO A 72 -29.43 -52.54 10.03
N PRO A 73 -29.64 -53.54 9.16
CA PRO A 73 -28.63 -54.56 8.86
C PRO A 73 -27.35 -53.94 8.30
N GLU A 74 -26.22 -54.65 8.39
CA GLU A 74 -24.99 -54.20 7.74
C GLU A 74 -25.15 -54.18 6.21
N GLY A 75 -24.57 -53.18 5.55
CA GLY A 75 -24.72 -53.05 4.10
C GLY A 75 -24.40 -51.66 3.54
N GLN A 76 -24.75 -51.48 2.26
CA GLN A 76 -24.56 -50.23 1.53
C GLN A 76 -25.86 -49.44 1.52
N TYR A 77 -25.78 -48.19 1.98
CA TYR A 77 -26.94 -47.30 2.09
C TYR A 77 -26.69 -46.00 1.36
N ALA A 78 -27.75 -45.43 0.77
CA ALA A 78 -27.72 -44.06 0.28
C ALA A 78 -27.43 -43.12 1.46
N ASN A 79 -26.45 -42.25 1.28
CA ASN A 79 -26.09 -41.24 2.28
C ASN A 79 -26.54 -39.83 1.84
N SER A 80 -26.70 -38.96 2.83
CA SER A 80 -27.00 -37.54 2.64
C SER A 80 -26.30 -36.71 3.69
N VAL A 81 -25.71 -35.59 3.30
CA VAL A 81 -25.15 -34.61 4.23
C VAL A 81 -26.25 -33.65 4.68
N ILE A 82 -26.32 -33.35 5.98
CA ILE A 82 -27.29 -32.44 6.58
C ILE A 82 -26.52 -31.30 7.25
N ASP A 83 -26.12 -30.29 6.48
CA ASP A 83 -25.31 -29.18 6.98
C ASP A 83 -26.11 -28.04 7.62
N THR A 84 -27.42 -28.23 7.81
CA THR A 84 -28.34 -27.26 8.43
C THR A 84 -28.76 -27.63 9.85
N ASN A 85 -28.49 -28.86 10.32
CA ASN A 85 -28.84 -29.30 11.68
C ASN A 85 -27.64 -29.10 12.62
N GLU A 86 -27.51 -27.88 13.15
CA GLU A 86 -26.45 -27.54 14.12
C GLU A 86 -26.52 -28.36 15.40
N ALA A 87 -27.72 -28.73 15.86
CA ALA A 87 -27.88 -29.48 17.10
C ALA A 87 -27.25 -30.87 16.98
N LEU A 88 -27.53 -31.56 15.88
CA LEU A 88 -26.94 -32.87 15.57
C LEU A 88 -25.43 -32.73 15.34
N LEU A 89 -24.98 -31.72 14.60
CA LEU A 89 -23.56 -31.45 14.39
C LEU A 89 -22.81 -31.32 15.72
N LYS A 90 -23.32 -30.50 16.64
CA LYS A 90 -22.70 -30.30 17.96
C LYS A 90 -22.65 -31.61 18.76
N VAL A 91 -23.71 -32.41 18.74
CA VAL A 91 -23.71 -33.72 19.42
C VAL A 91 -22.67 -34.67 18.82
N LEU A 92 -22.59 -34.76 17.50
CA LEU A 92 -21.62 -35.66 16.85
C LEU A 92 -20.17 -35.17 17.03
N TYR A 93 -19.96 -33.85 17.13
CA TYR A 93 -18.63 -33.25 17.31
C TYR A 93 -18.11 -33.30 18.74
N TYR A 94 -18.95 -32.94 19.71
CA TYR A 94 -18.60 -32.89 21.13
C TYR A 94 -18.96 -34.16 21.89
N GLY A 95 -19.78 -35.03 21.31
CA GLY A 95 -20.11 -36.33 21.89
C GLY A 95 -18.94 -37.30 21.84
N TYR A 96 -19.16 -38.50 22.38
CA TYR A 96 -18.14 -39.53 22.48
C TYR A 96 -17.49 -39.84 21.12
N GLY A 97 -16.16 -39.97 21.07
CA GLY A 97 -15.43 -40.26 19.83
C GLY A 97 -15.44 -39.14 18.76
N GLY A 98 -16.07 -38.00 19.02
CA GLY A 98 -16.00 -36.82 18.16
C GLY A 98 -14.69 -36.03 18.36
N PRO A 99 -14.31 -35.12 17.42
CA PRO A 99 -13.06 -34.36 17.54
C PRO A 99 -13.00 -33.46 18.79
N GLY A 100 -14.15 -33.00 19.29
CA GLY A 100 -14.29 -32.18 20.50
C GLY A 100 -14.74 -32.95 21.73
N ASP A 101 -14.66 -34.29 21.74
CA ASP A 101 -15.24 -35.18 22.75
C ASP A 101 -15.11 -34.67 24.20
N VAL A 102 -16.25 -34.31 24.80
CA VAL A 102 -16.33 -33.81 26.18
C VAL A 102 -16.35 -34.92 27.25
N PHE A 103 -16.35 -36.18 26.82
CA PHE A 103 -16.24 -37.38 27.66
C PHE A 103 -14.83 -37.96 27.68
N LYS A 104 -13.89 -37.41 26.89
CA LYS A 104 -12.52 -37.95 26.75
C LYS A 104 -11.78 -38.09 28.09
N ASP A 105 -12.01 -37.15 29.01
CA ASP A 105 -11.37 -37.10 30.33
C ASP A 105 -12.24 -37.71 31.44
N ASP A 106 -13.44 -38.19 31.10
CA ASP A 106 -14.33 -38.86 32.05
C ASP A 106 -13.86 -40.31 32.27
N GLN A 107 -13.19 -40.54 33.40
CA GLN A 107 -12.70 -41.86 33.79
C GLN A 107 -13.71 -42.67 34.62
N VAL A 108 -14.86 -42.07 34.96
CA VAL A 108 -15.89 -42.69 35.81
C VAL A 108 -16.92 -43.40 34.96
N THR A 109 -17.34 -42.79 33.85
CA THR A 109 -18.27 -43.40 32.91
C THR A 109 -17.51 -44.35 31.98
N ASN A 110 -17.97 -45.59 31.84
CA ASN A 110 -17.39 -46.51 30.85
C ASN A 110 -17.77 -46.09 29.40
N ASP A 111 -16.98 -46.54 28.44
CA ASP A 111 -17.12 -46.15 27.03
C ASP A 111 -18.46 -46.55 26.41
N THR A 112 -19.01 -47.70 26.82
CA THR A 112 -20.34 -48.16 26.42
C THR A 112 -21.44 -47.16 26.82
N ASN A 113 -21.36 -46.62 28.04
CA ASN A 113 -22.30 -45.61 28.53
C ASN A 113 -22.08 -44.26 27.84
N LYS A 114 -20.84 -43.85 27.58
CA LYS A 114 -20.54 -42.60 26.84
C LYS A 114 -21.11 -42.64 25.41
N TYR A 115 -20.95 -43.79 24.74
CA TYR A 115 -21.57 -44.04 23.44
C TYR A 115 -23.10 -43.97 23.55
N LEU A 116 -23.70 -44.67 24.51
CA LEU A 116 -25.16 -44.69 24.72
C LEU A 116 -25.73 -43.29 24.99
N TYR A 117 -25.04 -42.49 25.80
CA TYR A 117 -25.43 -41.10 26.07
C TYR A 117 -25.39 -40.25 24.82
N THR A 118 -24.33 -40.37 24.02
CA THR A 118 -24.19 -39.66 22.74
C THR A 118 -25.25 -40.11 21.74
N HIS A 119 -25.54 -41.41 21.68
CA HIS A 119 -26.60 -42.00 20.88
C HIS A 119 -27.98 -41.40 21.20
N ILE A 120 -28.36 -41.32 22.48
CA ILE A 120 -29.65 -40.73 22.89
C ILE A 120 -29.70 -39.24 22.53
N MET A 121 -28.62 -38.50 22.76
CA MET A 121 -28.53 -37.08 22.39
C MET A 121 -28.62 -36.88 20.87
N ALA A 122 -28.00 -37.75 20.07
CA ALA A 122 -27.99 -37.66 18.61
C ALA A 122 -29.38 -37.95 18.05
N SER A 123 -30.06 -38.97 18.58
CA SER A 123 -31.46 -39.27 18.29
C SER A 123 -32.37 -38.07 18.56
N TYR A 124 -32.26 -37.48 19.75
CA TYR A 124 -33.05 -36.31 20.09
C TYR A 124 -32.75 -35.10 19.18
N ALA A 125 -31.48 -34.85 18.88
CA ALA A 125 -31.08 -33.73 18.02
C ALA A 125 -31.53 -33.87 16.57
N TYR A 126 -31.72 -35.10 16.09
CA TYR A 126 -32.17 -35.38 14.73
C TYR A 126 -33.69 -35.44 14.60
N SER A 127 -34.36 -36.23 15.44
CA SER A 127 -35.78 -36.58 15.28
C SER A 127 -36.66 -36.16 16.46
N GLY A 128 -36.07 -35.66 17.56
CA GLY A 128 -36.76 -35.42 18.82
C GLY A 128 -37.07 -36.70 19.60
N ASP A 129 -36.67 -37.86 19.08
CA ASP A 129 -36.90 -39.15 19.72
C ASP A 129 -35.91 -39.40 20.87
N ILE A 130 -36.47 -39.68 22.04
CA ILE A 130 -35.76 -40.20 23.21
C ILE A 130 -36.32 -41.60 23.44
N TYR A 131 -35.48 -42.61 23.19
CA TYR A 131 -35.75 -44.06 23.23
C TYR A 131 -37.10 -44.49 23.86
N GLY A 132 -37.87 -45.27 23.13
CA GLY A 132 -39.17 -45.79 23.58
C GLY A 132 -40.23 -44.71 23.84
N GLY A 133 -40.13 -43.54 23.19
CA GLY A 133 -41.08 -42.43 23.34
C GLY A 133 -41.03 -41.72 24.69
N LYS A 134 -39.89 -41.77 25.37
CA LYS A 134 -39.61 -41.09 26.65
C LYS A 134 -39.32 -39.61 26.43
N ASN A 135 -39.16 -38.86 27.53
CA ASN A 135 -38.73 -37.46 27.48
C ASN A 135 -37.52 -37.19 28.41
N TRP A 136 -37.00 -35.97 28.38
CA TRP A 136 -35.87 -35.56 29.23
C TRP A 136 -36.14 -35.66 30.73
N ASP A 137 -37.39 -35.49 31.17
CA ASP A 137 -37.75 -35.53 32.58
C ASP A 137 -37.74 -36.97 33.13
N ASP A 138 -38.07 -37.96 32.28
CA ASP A 138 -37.88 -39.39 32.60
C ASP A 138 -36.40 -39.71 32.89
N LEU A 139 -35.47 -39.11 32.14
CA LEU A 139 -34.03 -39.28 32.34
C LEU A 139 -33.52 -38.57 33.59
N LEU A 140 -34.02 -37.36 33.87
CA LEU A 140 -33.69 -36.60 35.08
C LEU A 140 -34.12 -37.31 36.37
N ALA A 141 -35.31 -37.93 36.36
CA ALA A 141 -35.83 -38.67 37.51
C ALA A 141 -34.94 -39.84 37.95
N ASN A 142 -34.12 -40.35 37.02
CA ASN A 142 -33.16 -41.43 37.27
C ASN A 142 -31.74 -40.91 37.65
N GLY A 143 -31.59 -39.60 37.87
CA GLY A 143 -30.33 -38.99 38.29
C GLY A 143 -29.26 -38.91 37.19
N ILE A 144 -29.62 -39.17 35.93
CA ILE A 144 -28.68 -39.02 34.83
C ILE A 144 -28.58 -37.53 34.49
N GLY A 145 -27.38 -36.96 34.61
CA GLY A 145 -27.09 -35.61 34.14
C GLY A 145 -27.12 -35.45 32.61
N LEU A 146 -27.81 -36.31 31.86
CA LEU A 146 -27.76 -36.34 30.40
C LEU A 146 -28.44 -35.12 29.76
N LYS A 147 -29.53 -34.63 30.35
CA LYS A 147 -30.17 -33.38 29.92
C LYS A 147 -29.20 -32.20 30.04
N TRP A 148 -28.55 -32.06 31.19
CA TRP A 148 -27.54 -31.03 31.44
C TRP A 148 -26.34 -31.16 30.50
N ARG A 149 -25.92 -32.39 30.19
CA ARG A 149 -24.85 -32.64 29.21
C ARG A 149 -25.25 -32.23 27.79
N TYR A 150 -26.48 -32.54 27.39
CA TYR A 150 -27.03 -32.11 26.10
C TYR A 150 -27.08 -30.57 26.03
N GLU A 151 -27.63 -29.92 27.05
CA GLU A 151 -27.68 -28.45 27.15
C GLU A 151 -26.28 -27.82 27.12
N GLN A 152 -25.30 -28.43 27.82
CA GLN A 152 -23.90 -28.02 27.74
C GLN A 152 -23.39 -28.08 26.30
N ILE A 153 -23.53 -29.22 25.62
CA ILE A 153 -23.11 -29.37 24.22
C ILE A 153 -23.81 -28.35 23.31
N GLN A 154 -25.11 -28.11 23.49
CA GLN A 154 -25.84 -27.14 22.67
C GLN A 154 -25.39 -25.69 22.92
N SER A 155 -24.89 -25.38 24.11
CA SER A 155 -24.32 -24.06 24.45
C SER A 155 -22.91 -23.82 23.88
N MET A 156 -22.21 -24.88 23.46
CA MET A 156 -20.88 -24.77 22.84
C MET A 156 -20.99 -24.17 21.42
N PRO A 157 -19.92 -23.51 20.93
CA PRO A 157 -19.90 -22.95 19.58
C PRO A 157 -20.05 -24.03 18.52
N VAL A 158 -20.58 -23.67 17.35
CA VAL A 158 -20.51 -24.54 16.17
C VAL A 158 -19.04 -24.69 15.78
N PRO A 159 -18.54 -25.91 15.54
CA PRO A 159 -17.13 -26.11 15.17
C PRO A 159 -16.84 -25.43 13.82
N THR A 160 -15.91 -24.48 13.84
CA THR A 160 -15.42 -23.76 12.65
C THR A 160 -13.93 -23.97 12.48
N ASN A 161 -13.45 -23.83 11.24
CA ASN A 161 -12.02 -23.76 10.96
C ASN A 161 -11.60 -22.29 10.88
N GLU A 162 -10.40 -21.98 11.37
CA GLU A 162 -9.85 -20.64 11.25
C GLU A 162 -9.60 -20.33 9.77
N PHE A 163 -10.14 -19.20 9.30
CA PHE A 163 -9.95 -18.72 7.94
C PHE A 163 -10.11 -17.19 7.89
N ASN A 164 -8.99 -16.48 8.07
CA ASN A 164 -8.95 -15.02 8.03
C ASN A 164 -7.55 -14.53 7.67
N PHE A 165 -7.44 -13.27 7.25
CA PHE A 165 -6.15 -12.58 7.25
C PHE A 165 -5.91 -11.94 8.62
N SER A 166 -4.64 -11.88 9.06
CA SER A 166 -4.26 -11.13 10.27
C SER A 166 -4.76 -9.68 10.26
N LYS A 167 -4.88 -9.10 9.06
CA LYS A 167 -5.60 -7.85 8.80
C LYS A 167 -6.17 -7.87 7.38
N SER A 168 -7.40 -7.40 7.23
CA SER A 168 -8.14 -7.40 5.95
C SER A 168 -8.31 -6.01 5.33
N SER A 169 -7.97 -4.95 6.05
CA SER A 169 -8.00 -3.57 5.55
C SER A 169 -6.75 -2.84 6.05
N LEU A 170 -5.92 -2.36 5.12
CA LEU A 170 -4.60 -1.81 5.41
C LEU A 170 -4.39 -0.49 4.66
N ASN A 171 -3.60 0.39 5.26
CA ASN A 171 -3.03 1.55 4.56
C ASN A 171 -1.61 1.19 4.16
N ALA A 172 -1.22 1.49 2.92
CA ALA A 172 0.16 1.39 2.50
C ALA A 172 1.01 2.50 3.13
N TYR A 173 2.33 2.30 3.15
CA TYR A 173 3.32 3.28 3.57
C TYR A 173 4.48 3.32 2.58
N TYR A 174 5.23 4.42 2.63
CA TYR A 174 6.38 4.64 1.75
C TYR A 174 7.59 3.87 2.26
N GLU A 175 8.20 3.05 1.42
CA GLU A 175 9.45 2.34 1.72
C GLU A 175 10.29 2.23 0.44
N ASN A 176 11.51 2.75 0.45
CA ASN A 176 12.51 2.58 -0.62
C ASN A 176 12.01 2.91 -2.05
N GLY A 177 11.24 3.99 -2.21
CA GLY A 177 10.75 4.41 -3.53
C GLY A 177 9.50 3.65 -4.01
N GLN A 178 8.89 2.82 -3.16
CA GLN A 178 7.66 2.10 -3.43
C GLN A 178 6.64 2.35 -2.32
N GLN A 179 5.38 2.02 -2.61
CA GLN A 179 4.36 1.86 -1.59
C GLN A 179 4.30 0.41 -1.18
N ARG A 180 4.17 0.16 0.12
CA ARG A 180 4.18 -1.18 0.69
C ARG A 180 3.16 -1.29 1.82
N THR A 181 2.54 -2.46 1.95
CA THR A 181 1.70 -2.80 3.11
C THR A 181 2.54 -3.39 4.23
N GLU A 182 2.04 -3.35 5.46
CA GLU A 182 2.56 -4.22 6.51
C GLU A 182 2.39 -5.71 6.15
N GLU A 183 3.04 -6.57 6.92
CA GLU A 183 2.98 -8.01 6.72
C GLU A 183 1.61 -8.58 7.12
N ILE A 184 1.08 -9.43 6.25
CA ILE A 184 -0.22 -10.09 6.36
C ILE A 184 0.02 -11.59 6.44
N LYS A 185 -0.65 -12.25 7.38
CA LYS A 185 -0.65 -13.71 7.50
C LYS A 185 -2.02 -14.27 7.14
N LEU A 186 -2.06 -15.34 6.34
CA LEU A 186 -3.28 -16.14 6.15
C LEU A 186 -3.42 -17.14 7.31
N ASN A 187 -4.36 -16.90 8.22
CA ASN A 187 -4.66 -17.78 9.33
C ASN A 187 -5.63 -18.87 8.86
N ALA A 188 -5.08 -20.04 8.53
CA ALA A 188 -5.79 -21.25 8.14
C ALA A 188 -4.85 -22.47 8.23
N ASN A 189 -5.40 -23.68 8.07
CA ASN A 189 -4.57 -24.89 7.90
C ASN A 189 -3.68 -24.77 6.65
N ASN A 190 -2.48 -25.35 6.69
CA ASN A 190 -1.45 -25.19 5.65
C ASN A 190 -1.86 -25.70 4.24
N ASP A 191 -2.84 -26.60 4.17
CA ASP A 191 -3.40 -27.16 2.94
C ASP A 191 -4.51 -26.29 2.33
N VAL A 192 -5.03 -25.30 3.08
CA VAL A 192 -5.97 -24.31 2.57
C VAL A 192 -5.21 -23.31 1.69
N VAL A 193 -5.76 -23.04 0.50
CA VAL A 193 -5.14 -22.12 -0.48
C VAL A 193 -6.12 -21.03 -0.86
N VAL A 194 -5.66 -19.78 -0.83
CA VAL A 194 -6.38 -18.62 -1.32
C VAL A 194 -5.68 -18.10 -2.59
N ASN A 195 -6.45 -17.88 -3.65
CA ASN A 195 -5.96 -17.25 -4.86
C ASN A 195 -6.34 -15.76 -4.83
N ILE A 196 -5.34 -14.90 -4.68
CA ILE A 196 -5.50 -13.45 -4.56
C ILE A 196 -5.31 -12.82 -5.95
N PRO A 197 -6.35 -12.26 -6.59
CA PRO A 197 -6.22 -11.54 -7.84
C PRO A 197 -5.68 -10.14 -7.57
N LEU A 198 -4.41 -9.88 -7.93
CA LEU A 198 -3.78 -8.58 -7.75
C LEU A 198 -4.21 -7.62 -8.87
N GLN A 199 -4.32 -6.35 -8.54
CA GLN A 199 -4.47 -5.29 -9.54
C GLN A 199 -3.18 -5.14 -10.37
N ASP A 200 -3.31 -4.56 -11.56
CA ASP A 200 -2.15 -4.29 -12.42
C ASP A 200 -1.15 -3.36 -11.73
N GLY A 201 0.14 -3.71 -11.85
CA GLY A 201 1.26 -3.02 -11.19
C GLY A 201 1.50 -3.39 -9.71
N VAL A 202 0.67 -4.23 -9.08
CA VAL A 202 0.89 -4.71 -7.70
C VAL A 202 1.63 -6.04 -7.68
N GLU A 203 2.61 -6.13 -6.79
CA GLU A 203 3.38 -7.33 -6.50
C GLU A 203 3.01 -7.90 -5.12
N LEU A 204 2.91 -9.23 -5.01
CA LEU A 204 2.84 -9.93 -3.73
C LEU A 204 4.20 -10.54 -3.42
N HIS A 205 4.78 -10.13 -2.31
CA HIS A 205 6.03 -10.65 -1.77
C HIS A 205 5.73 -11.64 -0.65
N ASN A 206 5.86 -12.94 -0.94
CA ASN A 206 5.65 -14.00 0.02
C ASN A 206 6.95 -14.24 0.80
N LEU A 207 6.96 -13.86 2.08
CA LEU A 207 8.12 -13.97 2.96
C LEU A 207 8.42 -15.42 3.36
N THR A 208 7.38 -16.25 3.45
CA THR A 208 7.53 -17.67 3.79
C THR A 208 8.17 -18.46 2.65
N LYS A 209 7.77 -18.18 1.39
CA LYS A 209 8.30 -18.84 0.19
C LYS A 209 9.53 -18.13 -0.40
N GLY A 210 9.77 -16.87 -0.06
CA GLY A 210 10.82 -16.04 -0.66
C GLY A 210 10.56 -15.68 -2.12
N THR A 211 9.30 -15.54 -2.51
CA THR A 211 8.89 -15.32 -3.92
C THR A 211 8.17 -13.99 -4.10
N VAL A 212 8.30 -13.40 -5.29
CA VAL A 212 7.56 -12.20 -5.70
C VAL A 212 6.76 -12.55 -6.97
N ASN A 213 5.45 -12.28 -6.97
CA ASN A 213 4.58 -12.63 -8.09
C ASN A 213 3.54 -11.52 -8.35
N THR A 214 3.05 -11.45 -9.59
CA THR A 214 1.97 -10.57 -10.04
C THR A 214 0.79 -11.37 -10.59
N GLY A 215 -0.34 -10.72 -10.88
CA GLY A 215 -1.53 -11.39 -11.41
C GLY A 215 -2.32 -12.13 -10.32
N ILE A 216 -2.68 -13.40 -10.55
CA ILE A 216 -3.38 -14.21 -9.56
C ILE A 216 -2.35 -15.03 -8.77
N VAL A 217 -2.20 -14.74 -7.48
CA VAL A 217 -1.16 -15.34 -6.63
C VAL A 217 -1.79 -16.27 -5.59
N SER A 218 -1.27 -17.49 -5.48
CA SER A 218 -1.72 -18.47 -4.48
C SER A 218 -0.96 -18.34 -3.17
N VAL A 219 -1.69 -18.17 -2.07
CA VAL A 219 -1.18 -18.11 -0.70
C VAL A 219 -1.75 -19.29 0.10
N ASN A 220 -0.88 -20.03 0.79
CA ASN A 220 -1.28 -21.15 1.65
C ASN A 220 -1.54 -20.68 3.09
N GLY A 221 -2.35 -21.42 3.83
CA GLY A 221 -2.51 -21.21 5.26
C GLY A 221 -1.16 -21.22 5.99
N GLY A 222 -1.01 -20.30 6.94
CA GLY A 222 0.21 -20.09 7.70
C GLY A 222 1.24 -19.16 7.04
N GLU A 223 1.11 -18.84 5.75
CA GLU A 223 2.09 -17.99 5.04
C GLU A 223 1.93 -16.50 5.38
N THR A 224 3.07 -15.81 5.39
CA THR A 224 3.17 -14.37 5.58
C THR A 224 3.63 -13.70 4.29
N PHE A 225 2.97 -12.61 3.91
CA PHE A 225 3.27 -11.84 2.71
C PHE A 225 3.00 -10.34 2.90
N TYR A 226 3.45 -9.50 1.98
CA TYR A 226 3.02 -8.11 1.86
C TYR A 226 2.76 -7.75 0.40
N LEU A 227 2.00 -6.70 0.15
CA LEU A 227 1.80 -6.14 -1.19
C LEU A 227 2.64 -4.88 -1.36
N SER A 228 3.17 -4.68 -2.56
CA SER A 228 3.89 -3.48 -2.95
C SER A 228 3.45 -2.99 -4.33
N THR A 229 3.70 -1.72 -4.62
CA THR A 229 3.48 -1.12 -5.93
C THR A 229 4.31 0.15 -6.08
N THR A 230 4.41 0.64 -7.32
CA THR A 230 4.98 1.96 -7.61
C THR A 230 4.22 3.10 -6.92
N LEU A 231 4.90 4.22 -6.74
CA LEU A 231 4.30 5.47 -6.25
C LEU A 231 3.29 6.09 -7.23
N GLU A 232 3.12 5.58 -8.44
CA GLU A 232 2.15 6.08 -9.44
C GLU A 232 0.74 5.50 -9.23
N LYS A 233 0.62 4.38 -8.51
CA LYS A 233 -0.68 3.74 -8.25
C LYS A 233 -1.44 4.52 -7.16
N ARG A 234 -2.63 5.02 -7.48
CA ARG A 234 -3.56 5.70 -6.54
C ARG A 234 -4.85 4.93 -6.29
N GLU A 235 -5.24 4.07 -7.23
CA GLU A 235 -6.48 3.32 -7.12
C GLU A 235 -6.37 2.28 -6.02
N ASP A 236 -7.16 2.46 -4.96
CA ASP A 236 -7.30 1.51 -3.86
C ASP A 236 -7.61 0.11 -4.39
N TYR A 237 -6.98 -0.87 -3.75
CA TYR A 237 -7.12 -2.26 -4.14
C TYR A 237 -8.19 -2.95 -3.30
N SER A 238 -9.05 -3.71 -3.94
CA SER A 238 -9.91 -4.70 -3.29
C SER A 238 -9.79 -6.03 -4.01
N SER A 239 -9.54 -7.09 -3.24
CA SER A 239 -9.48 -8.45 -3.78
C SER A 239 -10.85 -9.01 -4.17
N GLY A 240 -11.94 -8.37 -3.76
CA GLY A 240 -13.26 -9.00 -3.70
C GLY A 240 -13.30 -10.18 -2.71
N ASN A 241 -14.35 -10.99 -2.80
CA ASN A 241 -14.52 -12.17 -1.96
C ASN A 241 -13.62 -13.32 -2.42
N LEU A 242 -12.79 -13.82 -1.52
CA LEU A 242 -11.83 -14.89 -1.74
C LEU A 242 -12.29 -16.16 -1.02
N ASN A 243 -12.33 -17.27 -1.76
CA ASN A 243 -12.66 -18.59 -1.24
C ASN A 243 -11.38 -19.33 -0.83
N GLY A 244 -11.47 -20.14 0.23
CA GLY A 244 -10.42 -21.08 0.61
C GLY A 244 -10.57 -22.40 -0.15
N LYS A 245 -9.66 -22.69 -1.09
CA LYS A 245 -9.55 -24.04 -1.67
C LYS A 245 -9.15 -25.02 -0.58
N ASN A 246 -9.82 -26.17 -0.51
CA ASN A 246 -9.70 -27.17 0.56
C ASN A 246 -10.16 -26.69 1.95
N LEU A 247 -10.76 -25.49 2.06
CA LEU A 247 -11.42 -25.09 3.30
C LEU A 247 -12.67 -25.94 3.48
N VAL A 248 -12.72 -26.69 4.57
CA VAL A 248 -13.83 -27.56 4.90
C VAL A 248 -14.48 -27.15 6.21
N LYS A 249 -15.73 -27.55 6.43
CA LYS A 249 -16.42 -27.50 7.72
C LYS A 249 -16.98 -28.88 8.05
N TYR A 250 -17.17 -29.17 9.33
CA TYR A 250 -17.83 -30.40 9.76
C TYR A 250 -19.34 -30.36 9.44
N ALA A 251 -19.89 -31.48 9.03
CA ALA A 251 -21.32 -31.65 8.82
C ALA A 251 -21.76 -33.09 9.17
N PRO A 252 -22.99 -33.29 9.68
CA PRO A 252 -23.59 -34.62 9.80
C PRO A 252 -23.74 -35.30 8.44
N LEU A 253 -23.28 -36.55 8.35
CA LEU A 253 -23.57 -37.49 7.27
C LEU A 253 -24.57 -38.53 7.79
N VAL A 254 -25.72 -38.65 7.14
CA VAL A 254 -26.79 -39.55 7.53
C VAL A 254 -27.02 -40.59 6.44
N ILE A 255 -27.14 -41.86 6.83
CA ILE A 255 -27.66 -42.92 5.96
C ILE A 255 -29.11 -43.22 6.30
N ARG A 256 -29.89 -43.52 5.26
CA ARG A 256 -31.31 -43.84 5.40
C ARG A 256 -31.57 -45.27 4.96
N SER A 257 -31.97 -46.12 5.90
CA SER A 257 -32.35 -47.52 5.60
C SER A 257 -33.82 -47.65 5.19
N GLY A 258 -34.68 -46.70 5.60
CA GLY A 258 -36.12 -46.73 5.36
C GLY A 258 -36.89 -47.76 6.20
N GLY A 259 -38.22 -47.67 6.17
CA GLY A 259 -39.11 -48.58 6.91
C GLY A 259 -39.10 -48.34 8.42
N ASN A 260 -39.04 -49.43 9.20
CA ASN A 260 -38.99 -49.41 10.67
C ASN A 260 -37.55 -49.39 11.23
N TYR A 261 -36.55 -49.20 10.37
CA TYR A 261 -35.15 -49.09 10.78
C TYR A 261 -34.79 -47.63 11.09
N GLN A 262 -33.87 -47.47 12.05
CA GLN A 262 -33.30 -46.16 12.38
C GLN A 262 -32.42 -45.63 11.25
N ASP A 263 -32.45 -44.32 11.06
CA ASP A 263 -31.38 -43.59 10.38
C ASP A 263 -30.10 -43.61 11.25
N GLU A 264 -28.94 -43.65 10.61
CA GLU A 264 -27.63 -43.62 11.29
C GLU A 264 -26.82 -42.41 10.84
N GLY A 265 -26.13 -41.76 11.77
CA GLY A 265 -25.40 -40.52 11.56
C GLY A 265 -23.94 -40.60 12.01
N THR A 266 -23.05 -40.01 11.23
CA THR A 266 -21.64 -39.76 11.61
C THR A 266 -21.23 -38.36 11.20
N LEU A 267 -20.00 -37.94 11.49
CA LEU A 267 -19.42 -36.71 10.96
C LEU A 267 -18.78 -36.94 9.59
N THR A 268 -18.91 -35.94 8.73
CA THR A 268 -18.10 -35.79 7.54
C THR A 268 -17.60 -34.35 7.44
N THR A 269 -16.81 -34.06 6.42
CA THR A 269 -16.40 -32.71 6.07
C THR A 269 -16.98 -32.33 4.72
N VAL A 270 -17.45 -31.10 4.60
CA VAL A 270 -17.91 -30.50 3.34
C VAL A 270 -17.18 -29.20 3.09
N GLN A 271 -17.17 -28.73 1.84
CA GLN A 271 -16.59 -27.44 1.51
C GLN A 271 -17.25 -26.32 2.35
N ASP A 272 -16.42 -25.51 2.98
CA ASP A 272 -16.89 -24.33 3.70
C ASP A 272 -17.08 -23.17 2.70
N PRO A 273 -18.28 -22.55 2.63
CA PRO A 273 -18.55 -21.43 1.73
C PRO A 273 -18.04 -20.08 2.25
N VAL A 274 -17.45 -20.01 3.45
CA VAL A 274 -16.94 -18.75 4.02
C VAL A 274 -15.90 -18.12 3.08
N THR A 275 -16.03 -16.80 2.92
CA THR A 275 -15.10 -15.99 2.12
C THR A 275 -14.44 -14.91 2.97
N ILE A 276 -13.23 -14.54 2.60
CA ILE A 276 -12.49 -13.42 3.19
C ILE A 276 -12.17 -12.38 2.11
N ASN A 277 -11.77 -11.17 2.51
CA ASN A 277 -11.35 -10.14 1.56
C ASN A 277 -10.10 -9.42 2.08
N LEU A 278 -9.41 -8.77 1.16
CA LEU A 278 -8.24 -7.95 1.41
C LEU A 278 -8.41 -6.62 0.68
N ASN A 279 -8.34 -5.51 1.42
CA ASN A 279 -8.48 -4.16 0.91
C ASN A 279 -7.25 -3.34 1.31
N ILE A 280 -6.68 -2.62 0.35
CA ILE A 280 -5.52 -1.77 0.57
C ILE A 280 -5.84 -0.36 0.10
N ASN A 281 -5.69 0.60 1.00
CA ASN A 281 -5.69 2.01 0.65
C ASN A 281 -4.26 2.38 0.28
N TRP A 282 -4.04 2.75 -0.97
CA TRP A 282 -2.72 3.24 -1.40
C TRP A 282 -2.55 4.70 -1.00
N LEU A 283 -1.30 5.12 -0.85
CA LEU A 283 -0.97 6.50 -0.51
C LEU A 283 -1.48 7.47 -1.57
N ASP A 284 -2.21 8.46 -1.12
CA ASP A 284 -2.56 9.64 -1.90
C ASP A 284 -1.48 10.71 -1.69
N GLY A 285 -0.51 10.75 -2.59
CA GLY A 285 0.66 11.60 -2.42
C GLY A 285 1.50 11.81 -3.67
N SER A 286 2.59 12.58 -3.57
CA SER A 286 3.54 12.79 -4.67
C SER A 286 4.94 13.11 -4.17
N GLN A 287 5.91 13.07 -5.07
CA GLN A 287 7.24 13.61 -4.85
C GLN A 287 7.39 14.88 -5.69
N ILE A 288 7.97 15.94 -5.13
CA ILE A 288 8.24 17.16 -5.88
C ILE A 288 9.75 17.40 -5.94
N ASN A 289 10.17 17.95 -7.07
CA ASN A 289 11.57 18.27 -7.31
C ASN A 289 11.70 19.76 -7.61
N ILE A 290 12.84 20.33 -7.27
CA ILE A 290 13.20 21.70 -7.61
C ILE A 290 14.44 21.65 -8.50
N ASN A 291 14.30 22.19 -9.70
CA ASN A 291 15.43 22.46 -10.58
C ASN A 291 15.93 23.88 -10.33
N LYS A 292 17.12 24.03 -9.74
CA LYS A 292 17.67 25.34 -9.39
C LYS A 292 18.72 25.77 -10.40
N ILE A 293 18.42 26.78 -11.21
CA ILE A 293 19.31 27.26 -12.26
C ILE A 293 19.60 28.75 -12.16
N ASP A 294 20.77 29.15 -12.64
CA ASP A 294 21.10 30.56 -12.88
C ASP A 294 20.45 31.09 -14.17
N ASN A 295 20.67 32.37 -14.47
CA ASN A 295 20.16 33.03 -15.67
C ASN A 295 20.80 32.59 -16.99
N TYR A 296 21.76 31.66 -16.95
CA TYR A 296 22.39 31.04 -18.12
C TYR A 296 21.96 29.56 -18.27
N GLY A 297 21.14 29.05 -17.35
CA GLY A 297 20.66 27.66 -17.36
C GLY A 297 21.58 26.68 -16.62
N GLU A 298 22.59 27.17 -15.90
CA GLU A 298 23.51 26.33 -15.13
C GLU A 298 22.93 25.97 -13.76
N ASN A 299 23.15 24.72 -13.31
CA ASN A 299 22.59 24.21 -12.06
C ASN A 299 23.34 24.72 -10.81
N ILE A 300 22.59 25.03 -9.76
CA ILE A 300 23.11 25.55 -8.48
C ILE A 300 22.94 24.47 -7.40
N SER A 301 24.04 24.02 -6.79
CA SER A 301 24.06 22.88 -5.84
C SER A 301 24.21 23.25 -4.36
N ASN A 302 24.26 24.55 -4.02
CA ASN A 302 24.46 25.04 -2.66
C ASN A 302 23.26 25.82 -2.09
N ALA A 303 22.10 25.73 -2.74
CA ALA A 303 20.85 26.28 -2.22
C ALA A 303 20.27 25.35 -1.15
N LYS A 304 19.41 25.90 -0.30
CA LYS A 304 18.66 25.14 0.71
C LYS A 304 17.19 25.46 0.55
N PHE A 305 16.34 24.43 0.58
CA PHE A 305 14.90 24.57 0.49
C PHE A 305 14.26 23.92 1.71
N ASP A 306 13.52 24.72 2.45
CA ASP A 306 12.61 24.29 3.48
C ASP A 306 11.27 23.91 2.84
N LEU A 307 10.79 22.72 3.20
CA LEU A 307 9.44 22.29 2.90
C LEU A 307 8.58 22.47 4.16
N LEU A 308 7.49 23.20 4.01
CA LEU A 308 6.49 23.41 5.04
C LEU A 308 5.18 22.71 4.62
N GLN A 309 4.45 22.23 5.61
CA GLN A 309 3.11 21.67 5.43
C GLN A 309 2.07 22.53 6.15
N TRP A 310 0.89 22.64 5.57
CA TRP A 310 -0.23 23.28 6.25
C TRP A 310 -0.64 22.47 7.49
N ASN A 311 -1.06 23.15 8.54
CA ASN A 311 -1.67 22.55 9.70
C ASN A 311 -3.05 23.19 9.90
N LYS A 312 -4.11 22.43 9.61
CA LYS A 312 -5.50 22.86 9.74
C LYS A 312 -5.86 23.32 11.15
N THR A 313 -5.25 22.73 12.18
CA THR A 313 -5.53 23.08 13.58
C THR A 313 -4.95 24.44 13.95
N THR A 314 -3.75 24.77 13.49
CA THR A 314 -3.09 26.06 13.77
C THR A 314 -3.38 27.12 12.70
N SER A 315 -3.91 26.72 11.55
CA SER A 315 -4.10 27.56 10.37
C SER A 315 -2.80 28.23 9.90
N GLN A 316 -1.70 27.50 9.96
CA GLN A 316 -0.36 27.97 9.59
C GLN A 316 0.42 26.89 8.84
N TYR A 317 1.44 27.32 8.08
CA TYR A 317 2.45 26.43 7.53
C TYR A 317 3.53 26.18 8.59
N GLU A 318 3.85 24.92 8.82
CA GLU A 318 4.86 24.47 9.78
C GLU A 318 5.98 23.73 9.03
N LYS A 319 7.25 23.96 9.40
CA LYS A 319 8.39 23.29 8.77
C LYS A 319 8.26 21.78 8.93
N LEU A 320 8.20 21.08 7.80
CA LEU A 320 8.15 19.64 7.72
C LEU A 320 9.56 19.05 7.66
N ARG A 321 10.38 19.49 6.70
CA ARG A 321 11.76 19.03 6.47
C ARG A 321 12.49 19.90 5.43
N GLU A 322 13.75 19.59 5.17
CA GLU A 322 14.54 20.20 4.07
C GLU A 322 14.58 19.27 2.84
N PHE A 323 14.71 19.84 1.65
CA PHE A 323 14.96 19.07 0.42
C PHE A 323 16.38 18.50 0.40
N SER A 324 16.55 17.34 -0.24
CA SER A 324 17.86 16.72 -0.45
C SER A 324 18.36 16.99 -1.86
N TYR A 325 19.62 17.40 -2.03
CA TYR A 325 20.21 17.60 -3.35
C TYR A 325 20.71 16.28 -3.95
N ASN A 326 20.17 15.90 -5.11
CA ASN A 326 20.61 14.75 -5.89
C ASN A 326 21.63 15.20 -6.95
N SER A 327 22.90 14.86 -6.74
CA SER A 327 24.00 15.27 -7.63
C SER A 327 23.99 14.60 -9.02
N VAL A 328 23.29 13.47 -9.17
CA VAL A 328 23.15 12.75 -10.44
C VAL A 328 22.14 13.46 -11.34
N ASN A 329 20.96 13.76 -10.79
CA ASN A 329 19.87 14.41 -11.52
C ASN A 329 20.01 15.95 -11.53
N LYS A 330 20.89 16.50 -10.70
CA LYS A 330 21.05 17.94 -10.44
C LYS A 330 19.76 18.62 -9.93
N LEU A 331 18.91 17.87 -9.23
CA LEU A 331 17.64 18.35 -8.67
C LEU A 331 17.68 18.34 -7.14
N TYR A 332 16.92 19.22 -6.51
CA TYR A 332 16.56 19.08 -5.10
C TYR A 332 15.27 18.28 -5.02
N GLU A 333 15.27 17.18 -4.29
CA GLU A 333 14.16 16.23 -4.24
C GLU A 333 13.50 16.29 -2.86
N SER A 334 12.17 16.35 -2.84
CA SER A 334 11.42 16.10 -1.60
C SER A 334 11.44 14.59 -1.33
N ASP A 335 11.32 14.18 -0.06
CA ASP A 335 10.76 12.85 0.21
C ASP A 335 9.27 12.83 -0.19
N PHE A 336 8.65 11.64 -0.20
CA PHE A 336 7.23 11.48 -0.52
C PHE A 336 6.32 12.35 0.38
N LEU A 337 5.37 13.04 -0.25
CA LEU A 337 4.39 13.91 0.38
C LEU A 337 3.03 13.24 0.34
N GLU A 338 2.45 13.02 1.51
CA GLU A 338 1.12 12.43 1.64
C GLU A 338 0.08 13.50 1.95
N LYS A 339 -1.06 13.42 1.28
CA LYS A 339 -2.24 14.20 1.62
C LYS A 339 -2.90 13.61 2.86
N THR A 340 -3.09 14.44 3.87
CA THR A 340 -3.78 14.07 5.11
C THR A 340 -4.90 15.07 5.41
N ASP A 341 -5.84 14.70 6.27
CA ASP A 341 -6.87 15.62 6.74
C ASP A 341 -6.29 16.86 7.46
N LEU A 342 -5.12 16.70 8.07
CA LEU A 342 -4.44 17.77 8.81
C LEU A 342 -3.79 18.79 7.86
N ASN A 343 -3.12 18.32 6.80
CA ASN A 343 -2.45 19.19 5.85
C ASN A 343 -3.35 19.63 4.69
N GLU A 344 -4.50 18.98 4.48
CA GLU A 344 -5.42 19.25 3.37
C GLU A 344 -4.72 19.21 1.99
N GLY A 345 -3.62 18.47 1.88
CA GLY A 345 -2.77 18.42 0.70
C GLY A 345 -1.99 19.69 0.41
N LYS A 346 -1.97 20.69 1.31
CA LYS A 346 -1.31 21.99 1.10
C LYS A 346 0.12 21.99 1.64
N PHE A 347 1.04 22.39 0.78
CA PHE A 347 2.46 22.48 1.07
C PHE A 347 3.04 23.78 0.55
N LYS A 348 4.20 24.14 1.09
CA LYS A 348 4.91 25.36 0.74
C LYS A 348 6.40 25.10 0.73
N VAL A 349 7.09 25.58 -0.30
CA VAL A 349 8.54 25.57 -0.37
C VAL A 349 9.05 26.98 -0.08
N GLU A 350 10.07 27.10 0.76
CA GLU A 350 10.81 28.33 1.02
C GLU A 350 12.31 28.11 0.79
N GLU A 351 12.98 28.96 0.02
CA GLU A 351 14.45 28.93 -0.07
C GLU A 351 15.05 29.56 1.19
N THR A 352 15.88 28.79 1.90
CA THR A 352 16.69 29.29 3.00
C THR A 352 17.83 30.11 2.39
N VAL A 353 17.64 31.44 2.39
CA VAL A 353 18.61 32.41 1.89
C VAL A 353 19.92 32.27 2.70
N PRO A 354 21.09 32.04 2.07
CA PRO A 354 22.37 31.95 2.78
C PRO A 354 22.69 33.24 3.55
N ASP A 355 23.49 33.12 4.62
CA ASP A 355 23.95 34.28 5.40
C ASP A 355 24.60 35.33 4.47
N GLY A 356 24.17 36.59 4.59
CA GLY A 356 24.68 37.71 3.80
C GLY A 356 23.90 38.07 2.54
N TYR A 357 22.74 37.47 2.26
CA TYR A 357 21.86 37.81 1.13
C TYR A 357 20.51 38.41 1.61
N THR A 358 19.88 39.27 0.80
CA THR A 358 18.66 40.00 1.21
C THR A 358 17.40 39.14 1.08
N ALA A 359 16.55 39.18 2.12
CA ALA A 359 15.28 38.42 2.23
C ALA A 359 14.23 38.72 1.14
N SER A 360 14.43 39.76 0.32
CA SER A 360 13.57 40.12 -0.82
C SER A 360 13.74 39.20 -2.05
N SER A 361 14.68 38.26 -2.00
CA SER A 361 14.99 37.30 -3.06
C SER A 361 14.56 35.85 -2.76
N ARG A 362 13.92 35.58 -1.61
CA ARG A 362 13.55 34.22 -1.21
C ARG A 362 12.56 33.60 -2.20
N TYR A 363 12.85 32.40 -2.70
CA TYR A 363 11.83 31.56 -3.34
C TYR A 363 10.76 31.19 -2.33
N GLU A 364 9.50 31.37 -2.70
CA GLU A 364 8.36 30.95 -1.90
C GLU A 364 7.27 30.48 -2.85
N GLN A 365 6.88 29.21 -2.76
CA GLN A 365 5.84 28.64 -3.60
C GLN A 365 4.92 27.73 -2.79
N GLU A 366 3.64 28.07 -2.74
CA GLU A 366 2.60 27.19 -2.24
C GLU A 366 2.10 26.28 -3.36
N PHE A 367 1.78 25.03 -3.03
CA PHE A 367 1.19 24.07 -3.95
C PHE A 367 0.27 23.11 -3.19
N THR A 368 -0.69 22.55 -3.91
CA THR A 368 -1.60 21.53 -3.38
C THR A 368 -1.36 20.22 -4.09
N LEU A 369 -1.53 19.11 -3.38
CA LEU A 369 -1.57 17.77 -3.97
C LEU A 369 -2.91 17.47 -4.67
N ASP A 370 -3.88 18.39 -4.60
CA ASP A 370 -5.15 18.29 -5.32
C ASP A 370 -4.93 18.43 -6.84
N GLY A 371 -4.85 17.31 -7.56
CA GLY A 371 -4.71 17.24 -9.02
C GLY A 371 -3.74 16.16 -9.50
N TYR A 372 -3.75 15.87 -10.81
CA TYR A 372 -2.79 14.95 -11.44
C TYR A 372 -1.40 15.60 -11.44
N ILE A 373 -0.61 15.33 -10.39
CA ILE A 373 0.75 15.84 -10.22
C ILE A 373 1.68 14.63 -10.10
N ASP A 374 1.91 13.95 -11.22
CA ASP A 374 3.09 13.10 -11.33
C ASP A 374 4.33 13.98 -11.14
N ARG A 375 5.27 13.48 -10.34
CA ARG A 375 6.65 13.99 -10.12
C ARG A 375 6.90 15.35 -10.74
N SER A 376 6.35 16.40 -10.13
CA SER A 376 6.42 17.73 -10.71
C SER A 376 7.74 18.36 -10.38
N VAL A 377 8.43 18.83 -11.43
CA VAL A 377 9.63 19.62 -11.28
C VAL A 377 9.21 21.09 -11.31
N PHE A 378 9.40 21.76 -10.19
CA PHE A 378 9.34 23.21 -10.13
C PHE A 378 10.69 23.76 -10.55
N THR A 379 10.73 24.54 -11.62
CA THR A 379 11.95 25.26 -11.98
C THR A 379 12.03 26.52 -11.14
N ALA A 380 13.17 26.78 -10.50
CA ALA A 380 13.44 28.04 -9.82
C ALA A 380 14.66 28.69 -10.50
N VAL A 381 14.41 29.73 -11.29
CA VAL A 381 15.48 30.54 -11.92
C VAL A 381 15.98 31.60 -10.93
N ILE A 382 17.20 32.12 -11.04
CA ILE A 382 17.52 33.45 -10.48
C ILE A 382 17.78 34.43 -11.64
N GLU A 383 16.87 35.39 -11.87
CA GLU A 383 17.00 36.50 -12.85
C GLU A 383 17.92 37.60 -12.34
N GLY A 384 19.25 37.44 -12.52
CA GLY A 384 20.26 38.44 -12.15
C GLY A 384 19.83 39.89 -12.34
N LYS A 385 20.01 40.77 -11.35
CA LYS A 385 19.91 42.21 -11.50
C LYS A 385 21.04 42.58 -12.45
N GLU A 386 20.68 43.20 -13.57
CA GLU A 386 21.64 43.57 -14.60
C GLU A 386 22.71 44.49 -13.98
N VAL A 387 23.95 43.98 -13.89
CA VAL A 387 25.08 44.77 -13.42
C VAL A 387 25.80 45.30 -14.65
N ASN A 388 25.79 46.61 -14.80
CA ASN A 388 26.40 47.28 -15.93
C ASN A 388 27.78 47.78 -15.52
N VAL A 389 28.82 47.25 -16.14
CA VAL A 389 30.18 47.76 -16.02
C VAL A 389 30.44 48.69 -17.20
N LYS A 390 30.68 49.97 -16.91
CA LYS A 390 31.02 50.98 -17.88
C LYS A 390 32.46 51.41 -17.68
N LEU A 391 33.24 51.31 -18.75
CA LEU A 391 34.58 51.85 -18.84
C LEU A 391 34.54 53.05 -19.78
N SER A 392 35.12 54.18 -19.36
CA SER A 392 35.15 55.39 -20.20
C SER A 392 36.44 56.16 -19.98
N SER A 393 36.96 56.77 -21.04
CA SER A 393 38.06 57.73 -20.95
C SER A 393 37.55 59.17 -20.92
N THR A 394 38.30 60.08 -20.33
CA THR A 394 37.97 61.51 -20.32
C THR A 394 38.61 62.23 -21.51
N LEU A 395 37.83 63.00 -22.28
CA LEU A 395 38.30 63.73 -23.48
C LEU A 395 39.44 64.74 -23.24
N ALA A 396 39.70 65.13 -21.99
CA ALA A 396 40.78 66.04 -21.63
C ALA A 396 42.13 65.33 -21.40
N ASP A 397 42.12 64.00 -21.20
CA ASP A 397 43.31 63.19 -20.97
C ASP A 397 43.03 61.72 -21.33
N ASN A 398 43.64 61.26 -22.43
CA ASN A 398 43.52 59.90 -22.95
C ASN A 398 44.23 58.86 -22.06
N HIS A 399 44.81 59.25 -20.93
CA HIS A 399 45.44 58.35 -19.96
C HIS A 399 44.56 58.08 -18.74
N TYR A 400 43.34 58.60 -18.65
CA TYR A 400 42.45 58.32 -17.52
C TYR A 400 41.34 57.34 -17.89
N ILE A 401 41.19 56.28 -17.09
CA ILE A 401 40.06 55.35 -17.17
C ILE A 401 39.13 55.58 -15.97
N LYS A 402 37.87 55.89 -16.27
CA LYS A 402 36.76 55.87 -15.32
C LYS A 402 36.09 54.50 -15.36
N TYR A 403 36.07 53.86 -14.20
CA TYR A 403 35.38 52.62 -13.91
C TYR A 403 34.06 52.94 -13.24
N GLU A 404 32.96 52.44 -13.77
CA GLU A 404 31.64 52.60 -13.18
C GLU A 404 30.91 51.26 -13.23
N VAL A 405 30.37 50.83 -12.10
CA VAL A 405 29.54 49.63 -12.01
C VAL A 405 28.21 50.03 -11.41
N THR A 406 27.13 49.81 -12.15
CA THR A 406 25.76 50.12 -11.71
C THR A 406 24.93 48.85 -11.61
N GLY A 407 23.87 48.87 -10.79
CA GLY A 407 23.04 47.69 -10.53
C GLY A 407 23.61 46.73 -9.47
N VAL A 408 24.70 47.11 -8.79
CA VAL A 408 25.39 46.26 -7.81
C VAL A 408 24.47 45.90 -6.63
N PRO A 409 24.31 44.62 -6.28
CA PRO A 409 23.59 44.21 -5.08
C PRO A 409 24.23 44.62 -3.75
N ASP A 410 23.42 44.77 -2.70
CA ASP A 410 23.87 45.28 -1.40
C ASP A 410 24.83 44.35 -0.65
N ASN A 411 24.85 43.06 -1.00
CA ASN A 411 25.74 42.07 -0.39
C ASN A 411 27.18 42.12 -0.96
N VAL A 412 27.43 42.89 -2.02
CA VAL A 412 28.77 43.10 -2.56
C VAL A 412 29.52 44.07 -1.65
N THR A 413 30.60 43.59 -1.06
CA THR A 413 31.41 44.33 -0.09
C THR A 413 32.61 45.01 -0.73
N LEU A 414 33.05 44.53 -1.90
CA LEU A 414 34.21 45.07 -2.60
C LEU A 414 34.15 44.71 -4.10
N ILE A 415 34.55 45.63 -4.95
CA ILE A 415 34.78 45.39 -6.38
C ILE A 415 36.21 45.79 -6.71
N LYS A 416 36.96 44.89 -7.37
CA LYS A 416 38.35 45.11 -7.76
C LYS A 416 38.54 44.85 -9.24
N PHE A 417 39.25 45.75 -9.89
CA PHE A 417 39.63 45.66 -11.30
C PHE A 417 41.15 45.56 -11.44
N PRO A 418 41.73 44.36 -11.29
CA PRO A 418 43.10 44.11 -11.72
C PRO A 418 43.24 44.49 -13.19
N THR A 419 44.13 45.45 -13.44
CA THR A 419 44.30 46.09 -14.74
C THR A 419 45.79 46.12 -15.08
N TRP A 420 46.15 45.70 -16.29
CA TRP A 420 47.55 45.67 -16.75
C TRP A 420 47.62 46.02 -18.23
N SER A 421 48.78 46.44 -18.72
CA SER A 421 48.93 46.77 -20.13
C SER A 421 49.21 45.51 -20.95
N VAL A 422 48.77 45.49 -22.21
CA VAL A 422 49.12 44.38 -23.11
C VAL A 422 50.63 44.32 -23.37
N ALA A 423 51.33 45.46 -23.33
CA ALA A 423 52.77 45.53 -23.56
C ALA A 423 53.58 44.96 -22.38
N GLY A 424 53.15 45.22 -21.14
CA GLY A 424 53.78 44.74 -19.91
C GLY A 424 53.33 43.35 -19.46
N GLY A 425 52.20 42.84 -19.96
CA GLY A 425 51.63 41.59 -19.45
C GLY A 425 51.20 41.72 -17.99
N GLN A 426 51.03 40.62 -17.24
CA GLN A 426 50.62 40.74 -15.83
C GLN A 426 51.72 41.31 -14.90
N ASP A 427 52.92 41.59 -15.42
CA ASP A 427 54.03 42.13 -14.64
C ASP A 427 53.79 43.60 -14.22
N ASP A 428 52.92 44.34 -14.92
CA ASP A 428 52.54 45.73 -14.61
C ASP A 428 51.11 45.86 -14.05
N ILE A 429 50.60 44.79 -13.43
CA ILE A 429 49.26 44.76 -12.85
C ILE A 429 49.07 45.77 -11.72
N ASP A 430 47.96 46.51 -11.81
CA ASP A 430 47.48 47.39 -10.76
C ASP A 430 46.05 47.03 -10.36
N TRP A 431 45.80 46.98 -9.05
CA TRP A 431 44.53 46.56 -8.48
C TRP A 431 43.66 47.78 -8.17
N VAL A 432 42.76 48.10 -9.09
CA VAL A 432 41.85 49.24 -8.93
C VAL A 432 40.65 48.83 -8.11
N ASN A 433 40.60 49.26 -6.84
CA ASN A 433 39.44 49.05 -5.98
C ASN A 433 38.40 50.16 -6.22
N LEU A 434 37.14 49.78 -6.39
CA LEU A 434 36.04 50.73 -6.51
C LEU A 434 35.51 51.15 -5.14
N THR A 435 34.96 52.35 -5.09
CA THR A 435 34.29 52.91 -3.93
C THR A 435 32.78 52.97 -4.19
N LYS A 436 31.97 52.56 -3.22
CA LYS A 436 30.50 52.73 -3.28
C LYS A 436 30.19 54.23 -3.20
N GLU A 437 29.64 54.79 -4.27
CA GLU A 437 29.24 56.20 -4.30
C GLU A 437 27.77 56.39 -3.88
N SER A 438 26.89 55.47 -4.29
CA SER A 438 25.48 55.44 -3.89
C SER A 438 24.96 54.00 -3.95
N ASP A 439 23.70 53.78 -3.57
CA ASP A 439 23.10 52.44 -3.63
C ASP A 439 23.15 51.86 -5.05
N GLY A 440 23.77 50.68 -5.14
CA GLY A 440 24.03 49.97 -6.39
C GLY A 440 24.99 50.62 -7.38
N VAL A 441 25.71 51.70 -7.02
CA VAL A 441 26.67 52.38 -7.90
C VAL A 441 28.06 52.47 -7.26
N TRP A 442 29.04 51.91 -7.94
CA TRP A 442 30.44 51.88 -7.52
C TRP A 442 31.31 52.51 -8.61
N ARG A 443 32.32 53.30 -8.21
CA ARG A 443 33.22 53.95 -9.16
C ARG A 443 34.67 53.96 -8.70
N ALA A 444 35.57 54.04 -9.68
CA ALA A 444 36.96 54.39 -9.49
C ALA A 444 37.46 55.18 -10.70
N ASN A 445 38.50 55.97 -10.49
CA ASN A 445 39.21 56.65 -11.57
C ASN A 445 40.68 56.31 -11.42
N LYS A 446 41.33 55.94 -12.52
CA LYS A 446 42.76 55.62 -12.52
C LYS A 446 43.45 56.27 -13.72
N GLN A 447 44.55 56.95 -13.44
CA GLN A 447 45.50 57.37 -14.46
C GLN A 447 46.40 56.19 -14.82
N MET A 448 46.51 55.92 -16.11
CA MET A 448 47.32 54.88 -16.68
C MET A 448 48.68 55.43 -17.11
N PRO A 449 49.76 54.66 -16.90
CA PRO A 449 51.13 55.15 -17.10
C PRO A 449 51.51 55.31 -18.58
N GLU A 450 50.87 54.57 -19.49
CA GLU A 450 51.25 54.51 -20.91
C GLU A 450 50.05 54.64 -21.84
N SER A 451 50.30 54.89 -23.12
CA SER A 451 49.26 54.79 -24.15
C SER A 451 49.26 53.37 -24.72
N GLY A 452 48.11 52.71 -24.72
CA GLY A 452 48.01 51.36 -25.29
C GLY A 452 46.76 50.63 -24.84
N GLN A 453 46.67 49.35 -25.20
CA GLN A 453 45.59 48.48 -24.77
C GLN A 453 45.80 47.99 -23.34
N TYR A 454 44.74 47.98 -22.56
CA TYR A 454 44.72 47.44 -21.21
C TYR A 454 43.82 46.20 -21.14
N VAL A 455 44.26 45.20 -20.38
CA VAL A 455 43.43 44.06 -19.98
C VAL A 455 42.91 44.35 -18.59
N ILE A 456 41.58 44.31 -18.43
CA ILE A 456 40.89 44.60 -17.18
C ILE A 456 40.09 43.37 -16.79
N HIS A 457 40.45 42.77 -15.67
CA HIS A 457 39.69 41.70 -15.06
C HIS A 457 38.72 42.26 -14.03
N ILE A 458 37.59 41.58 -13.82
CA ILE A 458 36.54 42.00 -12.90
C ILE A 458 36.42 40.98 -11.77
N TYR A 459 36.69 41.43 -10.55
CA TYR A 459 36.52 40.66 -9.32
C TYR A 459 35.59 41.36 -8.34
N TYR A 460 34.90 40.58 -7.52
CA TYR A 460 34.11 41.10 -6.42
C TYR A 460 34.19 40.19 -5.18
N ASN A 461 33.90 40.78 -4.02
CA ASN A 461 33.69 40.07 -2.77
C ASN A 461 32.23 40.23 -2.34
N THR A 462 31.72 39.25 -1.61
CA THR A 462 30.49 39.37 -0.83
C THR A 462 30.85 39.34 0.66
N ALA A 463 29.84 39.35 1.54
CA ALA A 463 30.06 39.16 2.97
C ALA A 463 30.66 37.76 3.31
N VAL A 464 30.52 36.77 2.41
CA VAL A 464 30.85 35.37 2.69
C VAL A 464 31.87 34.75 1.72
N GLN A 465 32.16 35.40 0.60
CA GLN A 465 33.08 34.91 -0.43
C GLN A 465 34.00 36.03 -0.90
N GLU A 466 35.28 35.71 -1.13
CA GLU A 466 36.30 36.67 -1.57
C GLU A 466 36.86 36.31 -2.95
N ASN A 467 37.24 37.35 -3.71
CA ASN A 467 37.93 37.27 -5.01
C ASN A 467 37.18 36.41 -6.06
N LEU A 468 35.86 36.56 -6.14
CA LEU A 468 35.05 35.93 -7.17
C LEU A 468 35.34 36.58 -8.53
N TYR A 469 35.87 35.80 -9.48
CA TYR A 469 36.12 36.24 -10.85
C TYR A 469 34.81 36.33 -11.63
N SER A 470 34.64 37.43 -12.38
CA SER A 470 33.44 37.66 -13.17
C SER A 470 33.71 37.64 -14.67
N HIS A 471 34.56 38.53 -15.17
CA HIS A 471 34.81 38.71 -16.60
C HIS A 471 36.14 39.42 -16.85
N ALA A 472 36.64 39.40 -18.08
CA ALA A 472 37.81 40.14 -18.52
C ALA A 472 37.50 40.89 -19.81
N VAL A 473 37.97 42.12 -19.92
CA VAL A 473 37.76 42.96 -21.10
C VAL A 473 39.07 43.65 -21.49
N ASN A 474 39.28 43.80 -22.79
CA ASN A 474 40.36 44.65 -23.28
C ASN A 474 39.80 46.04 -23.58
N PHE A 475 40.46 47.08 -23.11
CA PHE A 475 40.03 48.47 -23.26
C PHE A 475 41.15 49.30 -23.89
N TRP A 476 40.82 50.06 -24.94
CA TRP A 476 41.69 51.12 -25.43
C TRP A 476 41.25 52.46 -24.84
N PRO A 477 42.15 53.27 -24.28
CA PRO A 477 41.80 54.60 -23.79
C PRO A 477 41.28 55.56 -24.89
N SER A 478 41.50 55.26 -26.17
CA SER A 478 40.85 55.96 -27.28
C SER A 478 39.36 55.62 -27.44
N ASP A 479 38.89 54.53 -26.82
CA ASP A 479 37.49 54.13 -26.84
C ASP A 479 36.71 55.06 -25.90
N THR A 480 35.82 55.88 -26.47
CA THR A 480 35.07 56.88 -25.69
C THR A 480 34.22 56.25 -24.58
N THR A 481 33.71 55.03 -24.77
CA THR A 481 32.98 54.24 -23.76
C THR A 481 32.89 52.79 -24.20
N ILE A 482 33.09 51.84 -23.29
CA ILE A 482 32.69 50.43 -23.43
C ILE A 482 31.67 50.10 -22.35
N ASN A 483 30.54 49.49 -22.75
CA ASN A 483 29.58 48.89 -21.82
C ASN A 483 29.79 47.37 -21.82
N VAL A 484 30.17 46.82 -20.68
CA VAL A 484 30.21 45.38 -20.40
C VAL A 484 28.99 45.06 -19.55
N VAL A 485 27.97 44.46 -20.17
CA VAL A 485 26.79 43.96 -19.45
C VAL A 485 27.19 42.66 -18.74
N ASN A 486 26.98 42.61 -17.43
CA ASN A 486 27.30 41.45 -16.61
C ASN A 486 26.10 41.05 -15.76
N ASN A 487 25.47 39.93 -16.13
CA ASN A 487 24.22 39.52 -15.50
C ASN A 487 24.41 38.54 -14.32
N ARG A 488 25.62 38.39 -13.77
CA ARG A 488 25.89 37.36 -12.74
C ARG A 488 25.48 37.73 -11.31
N ILE A 489 25.01 38.96 -11.04
CA ILE A 489 24.79 39.39 -9.65
C ILE A 489 23.29 39.48 -9.31
N MET A 490 22.78 38.36 -8.79
CA MET A 490 21.55 38.11 -8.02
C MET A 490 20.20 38.26 -8.71
N GLY A 491 19.37 37.22 -8.64
CA GLY A 491 18.15 37.23 -9.42
C GLY A 491 16.81 36.89 -8.83
N LYS A 492 15.77 37.45 -9.46
CA LYS A 492 14.36 37.19 -9.18
C LYS A 492 13.92 35.86 -9.80
N ILE A 493 13.09 35.10 -9.10
CA ILE A 493 12.75 33.75 -9.53
C ILE A 493 11.57 33.73 -10.49
N SER A 494 11.71 33.00 -11.59
CA SER A 494 10.59 32.56 -12.43
C SER A 494 10.39 31.05 -12.26
N VAL A 495 9.13 30.61 -12.29
CA VAL A 495 8.71 29.23 -12.07
C VAL A 495 8.08 28.65 -13.33
N ASP A 496 8.63 27.51 -13.77
CA ASP A 496 8.02 26.65 -14.78
C ASP A 496 7.70 25.29 -14.12
N LYS A 497 6.42 24.85 -14.18
CA LYS A 497 5.99 23.50 -13.80
C LYS A 497 6.16 22.57 -15.01
N LEU A 498 7.02 21.56 -14.87
CA LEU A 498 7.27 20.57 -15.92
C LEU A 498 6.85 19.18 -15.43
N ASP A 499 6.11 18.46 -16.26
CA ASP A 499 5.87 17.03 -16.12
C ASP A 499 7.12 16.28 -16.60
N TYR A 500 7.81 15.58 -15.70
CA TYR A 500 9.05 14.86 -15.98
C TYR A 500 8.88 13.73 -17.02
N HIS A 501 7.66 13.18 -17.16
CA HIS A 501 7.39 12.10 -18.10
C HIS A 501 6.83 12.58 -19.45
N ALA A 502 6.16 13.75 -19.49
CA ALA A 502 5.61 14.30 -20.73
C ALA A 502 6.49 15.38 -21.39
N GLY A 503 7.39 16.05 -20.66
CA GLY A 503 8.17 17.18 -21.16
C GLY A 503 7.33 18.40 -21.56
N GLU A 504 6.03 18.39 -21.26
CA GLU A 504 5.11 19.49 -21.53
C GLU A 504 5.04 20.44 -20.33
N LYS A 505 5.03 21.75 -20.62
CA LYS A 505 4.74 22.79 -19.61
C LYS A 505 3.27 22.69 -19.23
N LEU A 506 2.99 22.48 -17.95
CA LEU A 506 1.63 22.57 -17.43
C LEU A 506 1.31 24.05 -17.19
N ALA A 507 0.22 24.52 -17.80
CA ALA A 507 -0.20 25.92 -17.85
C ALA A 507 -0.58 26.52 -16.49
#